data_AF-A0A2G2Q930-F1
#
_entry.id   AF-A0A2G2Q930-F1
#
_cell.length_a   1.000
_cell.length_b   1.000
_cell.length_c   1.000
_cell.angle_alpha   90.00
_cell.angle_beta   90.00
_cell.angle_gamma   90.00
#
_symmetry.space_group_name_H-M   'P 1'
#
loop_
_entity.id
_entity.type
_entity.pdbx_description
1 polymer ?
#
loop_
_entity_poly.entity_id
_entity_poly.type
_entity_poly.pdbx_seq_one_letter_code
_entity_poly.pdbx_strand_id
1 'polypeptide(L)'
;MRKFNTIGNGFHSIKKMYVSPFDSKDIKKYINKTFNLLQFKQKRKAFEIVNETDDLLARPMLLSYIKDLVNNDQESFESRTDIYETLILAWLERESNKYPENERGIFKSNLSYFSYELVKFIYENYETNGLFIPFEEVEKLSSEFKIDLNKIELKSRSLLNRNSEGKYKFSHKSIFEFLLAYLTYVTRDADKLFMSKLKNEKSLSNNRNIIKIDFEIQKFDQAKLFFEEMVTTSKLDFKLPEVIERYGGLDKTQIRRILNEKNKIDKKSNKKLVWLSNKSYELK
;
A
#
# COMPACT_ATOMS: atom_id res chain seq x y z
N MET A 1 19.97 -10.49 -35.68
CA MET A 1 19.67 -11.43 -34.57
C MET A 1 18.76 -12.53 -35.12
N ARG A 2 19.24 -13.78 -35.18
CA ARG A 2 18.56 -14.90 -35.88
C ARG A 2 17.35 -15.38 -35.07
N LYS A 3 16.22 -15.59 -35.77
CA LYS A 3 14.96 -16.11 -35.21
C LYS A 3 15.03 -17.63 -35.07
N PHE A 4 14.73 -18.14 -33.88
CA PHE A 4 14.52 -19.55 -33.63
C PHE A 4 13.08 -19.95 -34.05
N ASN A 5 12.99 -21.00 -34.88
CA ASN A 5 11.88 -21.94 -35.07
C ASN A 5 10.44 -21.41 -35.18
N THR A 6 10.07 -20.92 -36.37
CA THR A 6 8.68 -21.00 -36.85
C THR A 6 8.68 -21.49 -38.30
N ILE A 7 8.16 -22.69 -38.53
CA ILE A 7 7.86 -23.23 -39.87
C ILE A 7 6.60 -22.49 -40.35
N GLY A 8 6.79 -21.48 -41.19
CA GLY A 8 5.71 -20.69 -41.78
C GLY A 8 6.16 -19.29 -42.18
N ASN A 9 6.28 -19.02 -43.49
CA ASN A 9 6.67 -17.73 -44.07
C ASN A 9 5.53 -16.70 -44.07
N GLY A 10 4.86 -16.50 -42.93
CA GLY A 10 3.82 -15.49 -42.76
C GLY A 10 4.38 -14.20 -42.17
N PHE A 11 4.24 -13.07 -42.87
CA PHE A 11 4.45 -11.76 -42.26
C PHE A 11 3.27 -11.44 -41.32
N HIS A 12 3.49 -11.51 -40.02
CA HIS A 12 2.50 -11.10 -39.03
C HIS A 12 2.70 -9.62 -38.65
N SER A 13 1.71 -8.77 -38.96
CA SER A 13 1.66 -7.40 -38.44
C SER A 13 1.07 -7.40 -37.03
N ILE A 14 1.90 -7.19 -36.01
CA ILE A 14 1.43 -7.01 -34.64
C ILE A 14 1.08 -5.53 -34.44
N LYS A 15 -0.21 -5.22 -34.25
CA LYS A 15 -0.66 -3.88 -33.85
C LYS A 15 -0.58 -3.75 -32.33
N LYS A 16 0.25 -2.82 -31.83
CA LYS A 16 0.29 -2.46 -30.40
C LYS A 16 -0.72 -1.36 -30.15
N MET A 17 -1.62 -1.57 -29.20
CA MET A 17 -2.55 -0.56 -28.70
C MET A 17 -2.22 -0.26 -27.25
N TYR A 18 -2.19 1.03 -26.90
CA TYR A 18 -1.91 1.50 -25.54
C TYR A 18 -3.20 2.07 -24.96
N VAL A 19 -3.51 1.73 -23.72
CA VAL A 19 -4.62 2.34 -22.97
C VAL A 19 -4.03 3.48 -22.15
N SER A 20 -4.45 4.71 -22.43
CA SER A 20 -4.05 5.88 -21.64
C SER A 20 -4.89 6.00 -20.37
N PRO A 21 -4.37 6.65 -19.30
CA PRO A 21 -5.19 7.13 -18.19
C PRO A 21 -6.32 8.05 -18.68
N PHE A 22 -7.31 8.28 -17.81
CA PHE A 22 -8.38 9.25 -18.08
C PHE A 22 -7.82 10.66 -18.18
N ASP A 23 -8.31 11.41 -19.17
CA ASP A 23 -8.02 12.83 -19.25
C ASP A 23 -8.94 13.64 -18.31
N SER A 24 -8.73 14.95 -18.23
CA SER A 24 -9.55 15.83 -17.39
C SER A 24 -11.04 15.82 -17.77
N LYS A 25 -11.38 15.54 -19.04
CA LYS A 25 -12.77 15.46 -19.50
C LYS A 25 -13.42 14.17 -19.02
N ASP A 26 -12.71 13.06 -19.10
CA ASP A 26 -13.12 11.74 -18.61
C ASP A 26 -13.32 11.78 -17.09
N ILE A 27 -12.37 12.36 -16.34
CA ILE A 27 -12.47 12.56 -14.89
C ILE A 27 -13.70 13.39 -14.55
N LYS A 28 -13.90 14.55 -15.22
CA LYS A 28 -15.07 15.40 -15.00
C LYS A 28 -16.37 14.66 -15.28
N LYS A 29 -16.43 13.90 -16.37
CA LYS A 29 -17.58 13.08 -16.74
C LYS A 29 -17.83 11.99 -15.71
N TYR A 30 -16.79 11.35 -15.20
CA TYR A 30 -16.90 10.33 -14.16
C TYR A 30 -17.44 10.91 -12.85
N ILE A 31 -16.85 11.98 -12.33
CA ILE A 31 -17.30 12.65 -11.10
C ILE A 31 -18.76 13.11 -11.22
N ASN A 32 -19.14 13.67 -12.37
CA ASN A 32 -20.54 14.07 -12.65
C ASN A 32 -21.52 12.90 -12.64
N LYS A 33 -21.08 11.68 -12.97
CA LYS A 33 -21.90 10.46 -12.91
C LYS A 33 -21.94 9.86 -11.51
N THR A 34 -20.85 10.00 -10.75
CA THR A 34 -20.72 9.43 -9.40
C THR A 34 -21.50 10.22 -8.35
N PHE A 35 -21.55 11.54 -8.48
CA PHE A 35 -22.24 12.44 -7.55
C PHE A 35 -23.41 13.13 -8.26
N ASN A 36 -24.60 13.04 -7.66
CA ASN A 36 -25.80 13.69 -8.20
C ASN A 36 -25.76 15.22 -7.99
N LEU A 37 -26.73 15.95 -8.56
CA LEU A 37 -26.78 17.41 -8.50
C LEU A 37 -26.90 17.97 -7.06
N LEU A 38 -27.52 17.20 -6.15
CA LEU A 38 -27.69 17.58 -4.74
C LEU A 38 -26.39 17.41 -3.93
N GLN A 39 -25.45 16.61 -4.42
CA GLN A 39 -24.16 16.32 -3.78
C GLN A 39 -23.07 17.33 -4.19
N PHE A 40 -23.41 18.62 -4.27
CA PHE A 40 -22.50 19.65 -4.76
C PHE A 40 -21.22 19.78 -3.90
N LYS A 41 -21.36 19.69 -2.56
CA LYS A 41 -20.21 19.74 -1.64
C LYS A 41 -19.24 18.57 -1.86
N GLN A 42 -19.79 17.35 -1.95
CA GLN A 42 -19.02 16.14 -2.21
C GLN A 42 -18.33 16.20 -3.58
N LYS A 43 -19.04 16.72 -4.58
CA LYS A 43 -18.52 16.91 -5.93
C LYS A 43 -17.36 17.90 -5.97
N ARG A 44 -17.44 19.01 -5.22
CA ARG A 44 -16.35 19.98 -5.09
C ARG A 44 -15.13 19.34 -4.43
N LYS A 45 -15.33 18.65 -3.31
CA LYS A 45 -14.29 17.88 -2.61
C LYS A 45 -13.65 16.83 -3.53
N ALA A 46 -14.43 16.15 -4.37
CA ALA A 46 -13.91 15.18 -5.33
C ALA A 46 -12.94 15.83 -6.34
N PHE A 47 -13.26 17.02 -6.86
CA PHE A 47 -12.37 17.75 -7.75
C PHE A 47 -11.14 18.29 -7.04
N GLU A 48 -11.28 18.77 -5.79
CA GLU A 48 -10.14 19.19 -4.95
C GLU A 48 -9.14 18.02 -4.79
N ILE A 49 -9.62 16.85 -4.36
CA ILE A 49 -8.81 15.64 -4.20
C ILE A 49 -8.12 15.25 -5.51
N VAL A 50 -8.83 15.26 -6.64
CA VAL A 50 -8.21 14.88 -7.93
C VAL A 50 -7.16 15.89 -8.38
N ASN A 51 -7.37 17.18 -8.13
CA ASN A 51 -6.38 18.21 -8.49
C ASN A 51 -5.14 18.17 -7.58
N GLU A 52 -5.28 17.78 -6.31
CA GLU A 52 -4.18 17.65 -5.35
C GLU A 52 -3.30 16.42 -5.61
N THR A 53 -3.81 15.43 -6.37
CA THR A 53 -3.19 14.09 -6.47
C THR A 53 -2.65 13.79 -7.87
N ASP A 54 -2.44 14.84 -8.67
CA ASP A 54 -1.89 14.83 -10.02
C ASP A 54 -2.51 13.73 -10.92
N ASP A 55 -1.67 12.91 -11.57
CA ASP A 55 -2.04 11.86 -12.51
C ASP A 55 -2.47 10.56 -11.83
N LEU A 56 -2.38 10.46 -10.50
CA LEU A 56 -2.65 9.22 -9.79
C LEU A 56 -4.13 8.83 -9.90
N LEU A 57 -5.03 9.77 -9.61
CA LEU A 57 -6.48 9.54 -9.73
C LEU A 57 -7.00 9.59 -11.18
N ALA A 58 -6.15 9.86 -12.17
CA ALA A 58 -6.48 9.61 -13.57
C ALA A 58 -6.59 8.11 -13.90
N ARG A 59 -6.12 7.23 -13.01
CA ARG A 59 -6.27 5.78 -13.17
C ARG A 59 -7.70 5.36 -12.84
N PRO A 60 -8.44 4.72 -13.77
CA PRO A 60 -9.86 4.40 -13.57
C PRO A 60 -10.13 3.58 -12.30
N MET A 61 -9.22 2.69 -11.94
CA MET A 61 -9.32 1.88 -10.73
C MET A 61 -9.32 2.75 -9.47
N LEU A 62 -8.39 3.69 -9.33
CA LEU A 62 -8.31 4.55 -8.15
C LEU A 62 -9.45 5.58 -8.11
N LEU A 63 -9.82 6.12 -9.28
CA LEU A 63 -10.97 7.02 -9.39
C LEU A 63 -12.27 6.34 -8.93
N SER A 64 -12.38 5.02 -9.06
CA SER A 64 -13.54 4.26 -8.55
C SER A 64 -13.71 4.29 -7.03
N TYR A 65 -12.68 4.72 -6.30
CA TYR A 65 -12.70 4.93 -4.85
C TYR A 65 -12.94 6.40 -4.47
N ILE A 66 -13.17 7.31 -5.41
CA ILE A 66 -13.37 8.74 -5.12
C ILE A 66 -14.50 9.00 -4.11
N LYS A 67 -15.55 8.19 -4.14
CA LYS A 67 -16.66 8.30 -3.18
C LYS A 67 -16.21 7.97 -1.76
N ASP A 68 -15.35 6.96 -1.59
CA ASP A 68 -14.80 6.59 -0.30
C ASP A 68 -13.84 7.68 0.21
N LEU A 69 -13.03 8.27 -0.68
CA LEU A 69 -12.11 9.38 -0.35
C LEU A 69 -12.87 10.64 0.09
N VAL A 70 -13.93 11.00 -0.64
CA VAL A 70 -14.75 12.18 -0.32
C VAL A 70 -15.47 12.06 1.02
N ASN A 71 -15.94 10.84 1.34
CA ASN A 71 -16.63 10.55 2.59
C ASN A 71 -15.68 10.36 3.78
N ASN A 72 -14.36 10.39 3.56
CA ASN A 72 -13.40 10.37 4.65
C ASN A 72 -13.37 11.74 5.35
N ASP A 73 -13.26 11.74 6.68
CA ASP A 73 -13.18 12.95 7.51
C ASP A 73 -11.84 13.69 7.39
N GLN A 74 -10.89 13.14 6.62
CA GLN A 74 -9.61 13.80 6.34
C GLN A 74 -9.82 15.09 5.53
N GLU A 75 -9.18 16.17 6.00
CA GLU A 75 -9.31 17.52 5.44
C GLU A 75 -8.55 17.68 4.12
N SER A 76 -7.38 17.04 3.97
CA SER A 76 -6.55 17.09 2.76
C SER A 76 -5.70 15.83 2.59
N PHE A 77 -5.29 15.54 1.35
CA PHE A 77 -4.35 14.45 1.05
C PHE A 77 -3.01 15.06 0.67
N GLU A 78 -1.98 14.86 1.49
CA GLU A 78 -0.66 15.47 1.30
C GLU A 78 0.24 14.62 0.39
N SER A 79 -0.10 13.34 0.21
CA SER A 79 0.76 12.36 -0.43
C SER A 79 -0.02 11.23 -1.11
N ARG A 80 0.64 10.49 -2.01
CA ARG A 80 0.05 9.28 -2.63
C ARG A 80 -0.22 8.22 -1.57
N THR A 81 0.67 8.13 -0.58
CA THR A 81 0.56 7.25 0.57
C THR A 81 -0.76 7.47 1.33
N ASP A 82 -1.23 8.72 1.47
CA ASP A 82 -2.51 9.02 2.14
C ASP A 82 -3.71 8.44 1.39
N ILE A 83 -3.70 8.52 0.06
CA ILE A 83 -4.78 8.01 -0.79
C ILE A 83 -4.87 6.49 -0.66
N TYR A 84 -3.72 5.80 -0.79
CA TYR A 84 -3.69 4.34 -0.73
C TYR A 84 -4.03 3.81 0.67
N GLU A 85 -3.53 4.46 1.71
CA GLU A 85 -3.93 4.16 3.07
C GLU A 85 -5.45 4.31 3.24
N THR A 86 -6.01 5.42 2.78
CA THR A 86 -7.46 5.68 2.88
C THR A 86 -8.28 4.66 2.09
N LEU A 87 -7.82 4.27 0.91
CA LEU A 87 -8.46 3.25 0.08
C LEU A 87 -8.50 1.90 0.79
N ILE A 88 -7.38 1.48 1.39
CA ILE A 88 -7.30 0.22 2.11
C ILE A 88 -8.17 0.27 3.36
N LEU A 89 -8.15 1.37 4.11
CA LEU A 89 -9.02 1.54 5.29
C LEU A 89 -10.50 1.52 4.94
N ALA A 90 -10.89 2.18 3.85
CA ALA A 90 -12.27 2.17 3.39
C ALA A 90 -12.71 0.77 2.92
N TRP A 91 -11.81 -0.01 2.34
CA TRP A 91 -12.08 -1.41 2.04
C TRP A 91 -12.23 -2.24 3.32
N LEU A 92 -11.27 -2.18 4.24
CA LEU A 92 -11.33 -2.88 5.52
C LEU A 92 -12.63 -2.58 6.28
N GLU A 93 -13.01 -1.31 6.32
CA GLU A 93 -14.25 -0.84 6.97
C GLU A 93 -15.51 -1.35 6.28
N ARG A 94 -15.55 -1.35 4.94
CA ARG A 94 -16.67 -1.89 4.16
C ARG A 94 -16.83 -3.40 4.39
N GLU A 95 -15.74 -4.13 4.45
CA GLU A 95 -15.76 -5.57 4.68
C GLU A 95 -16.15 -5.90 6.13
N SER A 96 -15.63 -5.16 7.11
CA SER A 96 -15.99 -5.34 8.52
C SER A 96 -17.43 -4.97 8.84
N ASN A 97 -18.00 -3.97 8.17
CA ASN A 97 -19.40 -3.56 8.39
C ASN A 97 -20.43 -4.63 7.97
N LYS A 98 -20.01 -5.73 7.34
CA LYS A 98 -20.85 -6.91 7.08
C LYS A 98 -21.03 -7.80 8.32
N TYR A 99 -20.24 -7.56 9.38
CA TYR A 99 -20.26 -8.33 10.63
C TYR A 99 -20.98 -7.55 11.75
N PRO A 100 -21.50 -8.26 12.78
CA PRO A 100 -22.06 -7.66 13.99
C PRO A 100 -21.09 -6.67 14.65
N GLU A 101 -21.61 -5.59 15.25
CA GLU A 101 -20.83 -4.48 15.80
C GLU A 101 -19.72 -4.94 16.76
N ASN A 102 -20.03 -5.90 17.64
CA ASN A 102 -19.10 -6.50 18.59
C ASN A 102 -17.98 -7.34 17.95
N GLU A 103 -18.11 -7.74 16.68
CA GLU A 103 -17.14 -8.53 15.94
C GLU A 103 -16.36 -7.72 14.89
N ARG A 104 -16.82 -6.52 14.53
CA ARG A 104 -16.24 -5.70 13.45
C ARG A 104 -14.76 -5.42 13.67
N GLY A 105 -14.39 -5.03 14.89
CA GLY A 105 -13.00 -4.71 15.22
C GLY A 105 -12.07 -5.91 15.05
N ILE A 106 -12.50 -7.09 15.53
CA ILE A 106 -11.74 -8.33 15.43
C ILE A 106 -11.60 -8.73 13.96
N PHE A 107 -12.69 -8.73 13.21
CA PHE A 107 -12.66 -9.08 11.79
C PHE A 107 -11.77 -8.12 10.98
N LYS A 108 -11.89 -6.82 11.22
CA LYS A 108 -11.07 -5.78 10.56
C LYS A 108 -9.57 -6.01 10.81
N SER A 109 -9.23 -6.34 12.05
CA SER A 109 -7.86 -6.68 12.45
C SER A 109 -7.36 -7.94 11.71
N ASN A 110 -8.13 -9.03 11.77
CA ASN A 110 -7.82 -10.28 11.07
C ASN A 110 -7.64 -10.09 9.57
N LEU A 111 -8.52 -9.33 8.92
CA LEU A 111 -8.45 -9.07 7.48
C LEU A 111 -7.19 -8.27 7.10
N SER A 112 -6.75 -7.38 7.98
CA SER A 112 -5.53 -6.60 7.78
C SER A 112 -4.30 -7.50 7.87
N TYR A 113 -4.19 -8.31 8.93
CA TYR A 113 -3.08 -9.25 9.09
C TYR A 113 -3.04 -10.30 7.99
N PHE A 114 -4.20 -10.84 7.61
CA PHE A 114 -4.34 -11.71 6.46
C PHE A 114 -3.76 -11.05 5.20
N SER A 115 -4.13 -9.80 4.93
CA SER A 115 -3.61 -9.04 3.78
C SER A 115 -2.09 -8.86 3.84
N TYR A 116 -1.52 -8.66 5.03
CA TYR A 116 -0.07 -8.57 5.20
C TYR A 116 0.64 -9.89 4.94
N GLU A 117 0.08 -11.03 5.36
CA GLU A 117 0.65 -12.35 5.03
C GLU A 117 0.59 -12.64 3.54
N LEU A 118 -0.50 -12.27 2.87
CA LEU A 118 -0.58 -12.40 1.40
C LEU A 118 0.52 -11.60 0.70
N VAL A 119 0.84 -10.39 1.18
CA VAL A 119 1.94 -9.58 0.64
C VAL A 119 3.29 -10.28 0.83
N LYS A 120 3.55 -10.83 2.02
CA LYS A 120 4.79 -11.56 2.29
C LYS A 120 4.91 -12.79 1.42
N PHE A 121 3.85 -13.58 1.32
CA PHE A 121 3.81 -14.75 0.46
C PHE A 121 4.13 -14.38 -0.99
N ILE A 122 3.48 -13.35 -1.54
CA ILE A 122 3.77 -12.87 -2.90
C ILE A 122 5.23 -12.47 -3.02
N TYR A 123 5.76 -11.69 -2.08
CA TYR A 123 7.15 -11.24 -2.12
C TYR A 123 8.15 -12.41 -2.07
N GLU A 124 7.90 -13.44 -1.27
CA GLU A 124 8.79 -14.60 -1.13
C GLU A 124 8.75 -15.51 -2.37
N ASN A 125 7.64 -15.52 -3.10
CA ASN A 125 7.39 -16.45 -4.20
C ASN A 125 7.26 -15.77 -5.56
N TYR A 126 7.55 -14.47 -5.70
CA TYR A 126 7.22 -13.73 -6.93
C TYR A 126 7.97 -14.24 -8.17
N GLU A 127 9.19 -14.75 -8.01
CA GLU A 127 9.99 -15.28 -9.12
C GLU A 127 9.34 -16.52 -9.75
N THR A 128 8.66 -17.32 -8.92
CA THR A 128 8.00 -18.57 -9.36
C THR A 128 6.54 -18.33 -9.73
N ASN A 129 5.80 -17.60 -8.88
CA ASN A 129 4.35 -17.48 -8.96
C ASN A 129 3.88 -16.13 -9.53
N GLY A 130 4.80 -15.18 -9.77
CA GLY A 130 4.44 -13.80 -10.09
C GLY A 130 3.68 -13.15 -8.94
N LEU A 131 2.67 -12.33 -9.26
CA LEU A 131 1.82 -11.66 -8.26
C LEU A 131 0.61 -12.50 -7.82
N PHE A 132 0.71 -13.82 -7.99
CA PHE A 132 -0.39 -14.75 -7.71
C PHE A 132 -0.10 -15.62 -6.49
N ILE A 133 -1.17 -16.01 -5.81
CA ILE A 133 -1.16 -16.88 -4.64
C ILE A 133 -1.99 -18.13 -4.99
N PRO A 134 -1.42 -19.35 -4.85
CA PRO A 134 -2.18 -20.59 -4.99
C PRO A 134 -3.39 -20.64 -4.05
N PHE A 135 -4.45 -21.34 -4.46
CA PHE A 135 -5.69 -21.40 -3.68
C PHE A 135 -5.46 -22.03 -2.30
N GLU A 136 -4.64 -23.07 -2.25
CA GLU A 136 -4.34 -23.85 -1.04
C GLU A 136 -3.70 -22.98 0.04
N GLU A 137 -2.81 -22.06 -0.36
CA GLU A 137 -2.14 -21.13 0.55
C GLU A 137 -3.10 -20.03 1.03
N VAL A 138 -3.99 -19.55 0.17
CA VAL A 138 -5.02 -18.60 0.57
C VAL A 138 -6.01 -19.24 1.53
N GLU A 139 -6.43 -20.49 1.29
CA GLU A 139 -7.34 -21.24 2.14
C GLU A 139 -6.73 -21.47 3.54
N LYS A 140 -5.46 -21.89 3.58
CA LYS A 140 -4.69 -22.03 4.83
C LYS A 140 -4.64 -20.72 5.63
N LEU A 141 -4.23 -19.62 4.99
CA LEU A 141 -4.17 -18.31 5.65
C LEU A 141 -5.57 -17.85 6.09
N SER A 142 -6.59 -18.05 5.25
CA SER A 142 -7.96 -17.65 5.57
C SER A 142 -8.49 -18.39 6.80
N SER A 143 -8.14 -19.67 6.96
CA SER A 143 -8.49 -20.48 8.12
C SER A 143 -7.79 -19.95 9.38
N GLU A 144 -6.50 -19.63 9.28
CA GLU A 144 -5.71 -19.08 10.39
C GLU A 144 -6.30 -17.75 10.91
N PHE A 145 -6.68 -16.85 10.01
CA PHE A 145 -7.25 -15.55 10.35
C PHE A 145 -8.78 -15.55 10.49
N LYS A 146 -9.44 -16.71 10.38
CA LYS A 146 -10.92 -16.84 10.43
C LYS A 146 -11.61 -15.92 9.41
N ILE A 147 -11.08 -15.88 8.19
CA ILE A 147 -11.57 -15.08 7.08
C ILE A 147 -12.45 -15.95 6.17
N ASP A 148 -13.71 -15.55 6.00
CA ASP A 148 -14.63 -16.17 5.05
C ASP A 148 -14.40 -15.58 3.65
N LEU A 149 -13.56 -16.27 2.88
CA LEU A 149 -13.15 -15.92 1.52
C LEU A 149 -14.34 -15.65 0.58
N ASN A 150 -15.42 -16.42 0.68
CA ASN A 150 -16.61 -16.27 -0.15
C ASN A 150 -17.31 -14.92 0.07
N LYS A 151 -17.21 -14.33 1.26
CA LYS A 151 -17.81 -13.02 1.58
C LYS A 151 -17.00 -11.83 1.04
N ILE A 152 -15.73 -12.05 0.70
CA ILE A 152 -14.75 -11.02 0.32
C ILE A 152 -14.50 -11.01 -1.19
N GLU A 153 -14.52 -12.16 -1.86
CA GLU A 153 -14.13 -12.29 -3.28
C GLU A 153 -15.18 -11.82 -4.28
N LEU A 154 -16.46 -11.97 -3.96
CA LEU A 154 -17.51 -12.02 -4.99
C LEU A 154 -18.09 -10.65 -5.40
N LYS A 155 -17.44 -9.53 -5.07
CA LYS A 155 -18.02 -8.20 -5.28
C LYS A 155 -17.11 -7.23 -6.02
N SER A 156 -17.74 -6.37 -6.82
CA SER A 156 -17.07 -5.21 -7.41
C SER A 156 -16.38 -4.39 -6.31
N ARG A 157 -15.10 -4.04 -6.52
CA ARG A 157 -14.24 -3.28 -5.60
C ARG A 157 -13.64 -4.07 -4.42
N SER A 158 -13.59 -5.40 -4.48
CA SER A 158 -12.69 -6.16 -3.60
C SER A 158 -11.22 -5.83 -3.90
N LEU A 159 -10.36 -5.80 -2.87
CA LEU A 159 -8.91 -5.67 -3.06
C LEU A 159 -8.24 -7.01 -3.38
N LEU A 160 -8.98 -8.12 -3.33
CA LEU A 160 -8.52 -9.45 -3.68
C LEU A 160 -9.43 -10.05 -4.74
N ASN A 161 -8.83 -10.61 -5.78
CA ASN A 161 -9.53 -11.23 -6.90
C ASN A 161 -9.02 -12.64 -7.15
N ARG A 162 -9.93 -13.54 -7.49
CA ARG A 162 -9.64 -14.90 -7.97
C ARG A 162 -9.67 -14.94 -9.50
N ASN A 163 -8.69 -15.60 -10.11
CA ASN A 163 -8.64 -15.80 -11.56
C ASN A 163 -9.36 -17.11 -11.98
N SER A 164 -9.41 -17.39 -13.29
CA SER A 164 -10.03 -18.60 -13.85
C SER A 164 -9.31 -19.90 -13.46
N GLU A 165 -8.04 -19.83 -13.08
CA GLU A 165 -7.27 -20.96 -12.57
C GLU A 165 -7.46 -21.17 -11.06
N GLY A 166 -8.27 -20.34 -10.41
CA GLY A 166 -8.52 -20.38 -8.98
C GLY A 166 -7.45 -19.71 -8.12
N LYS A 167 -6.41 -19.11 -8.71
CA LYS A 167 -5.35 -18.37 -8.01
C LYS A 167 -5.80 -16.96 -7.65
N TYR A 168 -5.23 -16.43 -6.58
CA TYR A 168 -5.57 -15.13 -6.03
C TYR A 168 -4.53 -14.09 -6.34
N LYS A 169 -4.94 -12.83 -6.40
CA LYS A 169 -4.03 -11.68 -6.45
C LYS A 169 -4.72 -10.46 -5.87
N PHE A 170 -3.92 -9.45 -5.55
CA PHE A 170 -4.47 -8.12 -5.33
C PHE A 170 -5.16 -7.59 -6.60
N SER A 171 -6.21 -6.81 -6.42
CA SER A 171 -7.00 -6.24 -7.52
C SER A 171 -6.16 -5.33 -8.42
N HIS A 172 -5.07 -4.78 -7.89
CA HIS A 172 -4.06 -4.04 -8.63
C HIS A 172 -2.67 -4.17 -8.02
N LYS A 173 -1.63 -4.18 -8.87
CA LYS A 173 -0.22 -4.29 -8.46
C LYS A 173 0.17 -3.23 -7.42
N SER A 174 -0.27 -1.99 -7.61
CA SER A 174 0.08 -0.90 -6.70
C SER A 174 -0.44 -1.06 -5.27
N ILE A 175 -1.51 -1.85 -5.05
CA ILE A 175 -2.01 -2.12 -3.70
C ILE A 175 -1.03 -3.03 -2.95
N PHE A 176 -0.58 -4.10 -3.62
CA PHE A 176 0.51 -4.95 -3.14
C PHE A 176 1.77 -4.12 -2.87
N GLU A 177 2.19 -3.28 -3.83
CA GLU A 177 3.41 -2.47 -3.70
C GLU A 177 3.32 -1.46 -2.55
N PHE A 178 2.15 -0.84 -2.33
CA PHE A 178 1.92 0.04 -1.19
C PHE A 178 2.01 -0.71 0.13
N LEU A 179 1.34 -1.87 0.27
CA LEU A 179 1.38 -2.66 1.50
C LEU A 179 2.79 -3.19 1.77
N LEU A 180 3.53 -3.59 0.73
CA LEU A 180 4.93 -3.98 0.85
C LEU A 180 5.80 -2.82 1.35
N ALA A 181 5.61 -1.62 0.81
CA ALA A 181 6.31 -0.41 1.26
C ALA A 181 5.99 -0.09 2.73
N TYR A 182 4.71 -0.17 3.12
CA TYR A 182 4.27 0.01 4.50
C TYR A 182 4.93 -0.99 5.45
N LEU A 183 4.89 -2.29 5.14
CA LEU A 183 5.55 -3.33 5.94
C LEU A 183 7.05 -3.07 6.07
N THR A 184 7.72 -2.74 4.96
CA THR A 184 9.14 -2.40 4.94
C THR A 184 9.46 -1.19 5.81
N TYR A 185 8.60 -0.17 5.76
CA TYR A 185 8.74 1.03 6.57
C TYR A 185 8.63 0.69 8.05
N VAL A 186 7.58 -0.01 8.48
CA VAL A 186 7.34 -0.26 9.91
C VAL A 186 8.26 -1.31 10.54
N THR A 187 8.94 -2.15 9.76
CA THR A 187 9.88 -3.18 10.30
C THR A 187 11.36 -2.79 10.21
N ARG A 188 11.68 -1.62 9.63
CA ARG A 188 13.07 -1.18 9.39
C ARG A 188 13.92 -1.09 10.67
N ASP A 189 15.20 -1.38 10.54
CA ASP A 189 16.14 -1.46 11.68
C ASP A 189 16.44 -0.10 12.33
N ALA A 190 16.06 1.03 11.71
CA ALA A 190 16.15 2.35 12.35
C ALA A 190 15.41 2.37 13.70
N ASP A 191 14.28 1.67 13.76
CA ASP A 191 13.44 1.60 14.93
C ASP A 191 14.06 0.62 15.96
N LYS A 192 14.77 -0.43 15.51
CA LYS A 192 15.52 -1.37 16.38
C LYS A 192 16.81 -0.79 16.98
N LEU A 193 17.59 -0.03 16.20
CA LEU A 193 18.85 0.61 16.61
C LEU A 193 18.64 1.75 17.62
N PHE A 194 17.51 2.45 17.52
CA PHE A 194 17.16 3.49 18.48
C PHE A 194 16.80 2.90 19.86
N MET A 195 16.24 1.69 19.89
CA MET A 195 15.88 0.97 21.12
C MET A 195 17.09 0.44 21.89
N SER A 196 18.15 -0.03 21.22
CA SER A 196 19.37 -0.46 21.93
C SER A 196 20.05 0.71 22.65
N LYS A 197 19.98 1.93 22.09
CA LYS A 197 20.43 3.16 22.76
C LYS A 197 19.58 3.53 23.98
N LEU A 198 18.26 3.38 23.91
CA LEU A 198 17.35 3.63 25.04
C LEU A 198 17.50 2.61 26.17
N LYS A 199 17.86 1.36 25.85
CA LYS A 199 18.15 0.30 26.83
C LYS A 199 19.55 0.40 27.46
N ASN A 200 20.30 1.49 27.23
CA ASN A 200 21.69 1.66 27.66
C ASN A 200 22.62 0.50 27.26
N GLU A 201 22.31 -0.20 26.16
CA GLU A 201 23.17 -1.25 25.64
C GLU A 201 24.35 -0.59 24.90
N LYS A 202 25.53 -0.60 25.54
CA LYS A 202 26.77 0.02 25.05
C LYS A 202 27.33 -0.58 23.75
N SER A 203 26.69 -1.57 23.12
CA SER A 203 27.31 -2.39 22.07
C SER A 203 27.07 -1.94 20.63
N LEU A 204 26.29 -0.89 20.34
CA LEU A 204 26.11 -0.38 18.97
C LEU A 204 26.60 1.07 18.79
N SER A 205 27.86 1.30 19.12
CA SER A 205 28.62 2.45 18.61
C SER A 205 29.57 2.00 17.49
N ASN A 206 29.26 2.39 16.23
CA ASN A 206 30.22 2.94 15.25
C ASN A 206 29.82 2.86 13.76
N ASN A 207 28.54 2.98 13.38
CA ASN A 207 28.17 3.44 12.01
C ASN A 207 26.73 3.98 11.98
N ARG A 208 26.57 5.30 12.18
CA ARG A 208 25.32 5.89 12.68
C ARG A 208 24.24 6.28 11.66
N ASN A 209 24.40 6.07 10.35
CA ASN A 209 23.40 6.53 9.37
C ASN A 209 22.83 5.46 8.45
N ILE A 210 23.26 4.19 8.55
CA ILE A 210 22.78 3.12 7.66
C ILE A 210 21.55 2.45 8.28
N ILE A 211 20.42 2.57 7.61
CA ILE A 211 19.16 1.91 7.96
C ILE A 211 18.99 0.68 7.06
N LYS A 212 18.76 -0.47 7.68
CA LYS A 212 18.46 -1.73 6.96
C LYS A 212 16.96 -1.97 6.90
N ILE A 213 16.54 -2.65 5.85
CA ILE A 213 15.15 -3.05 5.59
C ILE A 213 15.07 -4.54 5.24
N ASP A 214 13.93 -5.16 5.52
CA ASP A 214 13.75 -6.61 5.35
C ASP A 214 13.49 -7.01 3.89
N PHE A 215 12.82 -6.13 3.14
CA PHE A 215 12.34 -6.37 1.77
C PHE A 215 13.13 -5.58 0.71
N GLU A 216 13.43 -6.22 -0.42
CA GLU A 216 14.08 -5.59 -1.58
C GLU A 216 13.08 -4.79 -2.42
N ILE A 217 12.52 -3.73 -1.84
CA ILE A 217 11.45 -2.94 -2.46
C ILE A 217 11.85 -2.27 -3.78
N GLN A 218 13.15 -2.15 -4.06
CA GLN A 218 13.66 -1.58 -5.32
C GLN A 218 13.31 -2.43 -6.55
N LYS A 219 12.90 -3.69 -6.36
CA LYS A 219 12.35 -4.56 -7.42
C LYS A 219 10.95 -4.15 -7.89
N PHE A 220 10.29 -3.27 -7.14
CA PHE A 220 8.89 -2.90 -7.31
C PHE A 220 8.78 -1.38 -7.43
N ASP A 221 8.57 -0.90 -8.66
CA ASP A 221 8.63 0.53 -9.01
C ASP A 221 7.82 1.42 -8.06
N GLN A 222 6.57 1.05 -7.76
CA GLN A 222 5.74 1.88 -6.86
C GLN A 222 6.09 1.66 -5.40
N ALA A 223 6.54 0.46 -5.00
CA ALA A 223 6.87 0.18 -3.59
C ALA A 223 8.04 1.06 -3.13
N LYS A 224 9.05 1.23 -3.99
CA LYS A 224 10.15 2.15 -3.76
C LYS A 224 9.66 3.59 -3.58
N LEU A 225 8.80 4.07 -4.47
CA LEU A 225 8.28 5.44 -4.42
C LEU A 225 7.45 5.69 -3.15
N PHE A 226 6.56 4.76 -2.78
CA PHE A 226 5.81 4.86 -1.53
C PHE A 226 6.74 4.88 -0.32
N PHE A 227 7.73 4.00 -0.27
CA PHE A 227 8.66 3.95 0.85
C PHE A 227 9.48 5.24 0.99
N GLU A 228 10.02 5.76 -0.12
CA GLU A 228 10.75 7.03 -0.13
C GLU A 228 9.87 8.20 0.34
N GLU A 229 8.61 8.25 -0.11
CA GLU A 229 7.62 9.24 0.34
C GLU A 229 7.34 9.11 1.85
N MET A 230 7.11 7.89 2.36
CA MET A 230 6.90 7.64 3.79
C MET A 230 8.08 8.08 4.66
N VAL A 231 9.31 7.83 4.20
CA VAL A 231 10.54 8.20 4.92
C VAL A 231 10.77 9.71 4.88
N THR A 232 10.60 10.35 3.73
CA THR A 232 10.85 11.79 3.55
C THR A 232 9.81 12.62 4.30
N THR A 233 8.53 12.25 4.23
CA THR A 233 7.44 12.87 5.01
C THR A 233 7.51 12.53 6.51
N SER A 234 8.36 11.56 6.89
CA SER A 234 8.41 11.02 8.26
C SER A 234 7.00 10.64 8.74
N LYS A 235 6.22 9.96 7.89
CA LYS A 235 4.85 9.56 8.23
C LYS A 235 4.87 8.56 9.37
N LEU A 236 4.22 8.90 10.48
CA LEU A 236 4.20 8.08 11.71
C LEU A 236 2.79 7.64 12.10
N ASP A 237 1.78 8.38 11.66
CA ASP A 237 0.39 8.19 12.05
C ASP A 237 -0.37 7.38 11.01
N PHE A 238 0.18 6.21 10.66
CA PHE A 238 -0.61 5.23 9.92
C PHE A 238 -1.83 4.81 10.74
N LYS A 239 -2.99 4.95 10.11
CA LYS A 239 -4.31 4.50 10.55
C LYS A 239 -4.52 3.01 10.25
N LEU A 240 -3.66 2.38 9.44
CA LEU A 240 -3.66 0.93 9.20
C LEU A 240 -3.43 0.14 10.49
N PRO A 241 -4.11 -1.01 10.68
CA PRO A 241 -3.88 -1.86 11.84
C PRO A 241 -2.41 -2.22 12.01
N GLU A 242 -1.99 -2.11 13.26
CA GLU A 242 -0.60 -2.18 13.65
C GLU A 242 -0.04 -3.58 13.43
N VAL A 243 1.20 -3.64 12.98
CA VAL A 243 1.96 -4.88 12.77
C VAL A 243 2.66 -5.30 14.09
N ILE A 244 2.36 -4.58 15.17
CA ILE A 244 3.19 -4.40 16.37
C ILE A 244 3.21 -5.65 17.25
N GLU A 245 2.06 -6.23 17.58
CA GLU A 245 2.01 -7.39 18.49
C GLU A 245 2.45 -8.70 17.80
N ARG A 246 2.34 -8.82 16.47
CA ARG A 246 2.61 -10.08 15.75
C ARG A 246 4.00 -10.17 15.12
N TYR A 247 4.68 -9.03 14.91
CA TYR A 247 6.02 -9.00 14.31
C TYR A 247 7.02 -8.14 15.09
N GLY A 248 6.74 -7.86 16.37
CA GLY A 248 7.67 -7.17 17.27
C GLY A 248 7.80 -5.66 17.03
N GLY A 249 6.75 -5.01 16.51
CA GLY A 249 6.69 -3.55 16.43
C GLY A 249 6.40 -2.89 17.78
N LEU A 250 6.63 -1.59 17.87
CA LEU A 250 6.81 -0.82 19.12
C LEU A 250 5.57 -0.02 19.57
N ASP A 251 5.49 0.33 20.87
CA ASP A 251 4.49 1.25 21.44
C ASP A 251 4.56 2.66 20.79
N LYS A 252 3.51 3.00 20.03
CA LYS A 252 3.40 4.27 19.29
C LYS A 252 3.44 5.50 20.18
N THR A 253 3.04 5.43 21.45
CA THR A 253 2.99 6.63 22.31
C THR A 253 4.38 7.16 22.64
N GLN A 254 5.36 6.26 22.84
CA GLN A 254 6.75 6.63 23.09
C GLN A 254 7.47 7.09 21.81
N ILE A 255 7.26 6.41 20.68
CA ILE A 255 7.85 6.81 19.39
C ILE A 255 7.31 8.18 18.94
N ARG A 256 5.99 8.41 19.04
CA ARG A 256 5.37 9.70 18.70
C ARG A 256 5.95 10.83 19.53
N ARG A 257 6.09 10.62 20.85
CA ARG A 257 6.65 11.64 21.75
C ARG A 257 8.07 12.02 21.34
N ILE A 258 8.89 11.04 20.97
CA ILE A 258 10.32 11.22 20.69
C ILE A 258 10.60 11.72 19.26
N LEU A 259 9.84 11.28 18.26
CA LEU A 259 9.96 11.82 16.90
C LEU A 259 9.32 13.20 16.77
N ASN A 260 8.30 13.54 17.57
CA ASN A 260 7.83 14.91 17.69
C ASN A 260 8.87 15.83 18.35
N GLU A 261 9.66 15.32 19.31
CA GLU A 261 10.84 16.03 19.84
C GLU A 261 11.90 16.23 18.75
N LYS A 262 12.16 15.24 17.89
CA LYS A 262 13.13 15.34 16.79
C LYS A 262 12.62 16.21 15.61
N ASN A 263 11.35 16.13 15.24
CA ASN A 263 10.72 16.95 14.19
C ASN A 263 10.50 18.40 14.64
N LYS A 264 10.39 18.69 15.95
CA LYS A 264 10.49 20.06 16.48
C LYS A 264 11.88 20.66 16.27
N ILE A 265 12.92 19.85 16.23
CA ILE A 265 14.31 20.28 15.99
C ILE A 265 14.62 20.41 14.49
N ASP A 266 13.96 19.62 13.62
CA ASP A 266 14.39 19.39 12.23
C ASP A 266 13.36 19.80 11.16
N LYS A 267 12.50 20.78 11.45
CA LYS A 267 11.43 21.26 10.53
C LYS A 267 11.92 22.00 9.27
N LYS A 268 13.21 21.86 8.91
CA LYS A 268 13.85 22.58 7.79
C LYS A 268 14.98 21.83 7.09
N SER A 269 15.18 20.52 7.35
CA SER A 269 16.15 19.73 6.57
C SER A 269 15.44 18.97 5.45
N ASN A 270 15.82 19.26 4.20
CA ASN A 270 15.48 18.43 3.04
C ASN A 270 16.18 17.07 3.20
N LYS A 271 15.60 16.17 4.01
CA LYS A 271 16.15 14.83 4.22
C LYS A 271 16.18 14.10 2.88
N LYS A 272 17.37 13.79 2.40
CA LYS A 272 17.58 13.06 1.16
C LYS A 272 17.89 11.61 1.48
N LEU A 273 17.01 10.71 1.04
CA LEU A 273 17.27 9.27 1.10
C LEU A 273 18.30 8.90 0.02
N VAL A 274 19.36 8.23 0.42
CA VAL A 274 20.38 7.69 -0.48
C VAL A 274 20.49 6.18 -0.29
N TRP A 275 20.16 5.43 -1.33
CA TRP A 275 20.30 3.97 -1.31
C TRP A 275 21.77 3.55 -1.33
N LEU A 276 22.14 2.64 -0.44
CA LEU A 276 23.47 2.04 -0.37
C LEU A 276 23.48 0.62 -0.93
N SER A 277 22.36 -0.10 -0.81
CA SER A 277 22.12 -1.41 -1.41
C SER A 277 20.61 -1.67 -1.56
N ASN A 278 20.24 -2.82 -2.12
CA ASN A 278 18.83 -3.25 -2.23
C ASN A 278 18.10 -3.33 -0.88
N LYS A 279 18.84 -3.46 0.23
CA LYS A 279 18.30 -3.59 1.59
C LYS A 279 18.85 -2.56 2.58
N SER A 280 19.48 -1.48 2.10
CA SER A 280 19.98 -0.45 3.01
C SER A 280 20.05 0.93 2.38
N TYR A 281 19.81 1.95 3.21
CA TYR A 281 19.87 3.36 2.81
C TYR A 281 20.43 4.22 3.95
N GLU A 282 20.81 5.44 3.61
CA GLU A 282 21.16 6.50 4.55
C GLU A 282 20.27 7.73 4.36
N LEU A 283 20.06 8.48 5.44
CA LEU A 283 19.40 9.79 5.41
C LEU A 283 20.48 10.88 5.49
N LYS A 284 20.52 11.75 4.48
CA LYS A 284 21.38 12.95 4.41
C LYS A 284 20.60 14.22 4.64
#